data_AF-A0A8S1WL81-F1
#
_entry.id   AF-A0A8S1WL81-F1
#
_cell.length_a   1.000
_cell.length_b   1.000
_cell.length_c   1.000
_cell.angle_alpha   90.00
_cell.angle_beta   90.00
_cell.angle_gamma   90.00
#
_symmetry.space_group_name_H-M   'P 1'
#
loop_
_entity.id
_entity.type
_entity.pdbx_description
1 polymer ?
#
loop_
_entity_poly.entity_id
_entity_poly.type
_entity_poly.pdbx_seq_one_letter_code
_entity_poly.pdbx_strand_id
1 'polypeptide(L)'
;MLDQNNGKKMKALEDYNTAIVLDSNIAQIYSSRALLHLSLENKDQAIIDHNTAINWILKMLEVIKMLNQIGLFYRYMKKFDLAFKDYTKTIELNSNDAKTYKKEQICLKQMANMTRPFKIVFKHLNQNQTIHLQW
;
A
#
# COMPACT_ATOMS: atom_id res chain seq x y z
N MET A 1 10.91 37.95 -11.04
CA MET A 1 10.08 36.71 -11.07
C MET A 1 10.88 35.47 -10.65
N LEU A 2 12.18 35.36 -10.97
CA LEU A 2 13.04 34.24 -10.55
C LEU A 2 13.16 34.07 -9.02
N ASP A 3 13.31 35.17 -8.27
CA ASP A 3 13.48 35.11 -6.80
C ASP A 3 12.23 34.60 -6.07
N GLN A 4 11.03 34.95 -6.53
CA GLN A 4 9.80 34.42 -5.95
C GLN A 4 9.63 32.92 -6.24
N ASN A 5 10.07 32.45 -7.40
CA ASN A 5 9.98 31.04 -7.74
C ASN A 5 10.98 30.20 -6.92
N ASN A 6 12.21 30.69 -6.75
CA ASN A 6 13.20 30.06 -5.89
C ASN A 6 12.76 30.08 -4.41
N GLY A 7 12.17 31.18 -3.93
CA GLY A 7 11.60 31.26 -2.58
C GLY A 7 10.48 30.24 -2.33
N LYS A 8 9.59 30.02 -3.31
CA LYS A 8 8.54 28.98 -3.22
C LYS A 8 9.14 27.56 -3.22
N LYS A 9 10.15 27.32 -4.06
CA LYS A 9 10.85 26.03 -4.11
C LYS A 9 11.59 25.71 -2.81
N MET A 10 12.20 26.70 -2.16
CA MET A 10 12.84 26.50 -0.84
C MET A 10 11.84 26.16 0.25
N LYS A 11 10.69 26.85 0.31
CA LYS A 11 9.61 26.47 1.24
C LYS A 11 9.10 25.05 1.00
N ALA A 12 8.93 24.66 -0.27
CA ALA A 12 8.52 23.30 -0.61
C ALA A 12 9.55 22.24 -0.16
N LEU A 13 10.85 22.55 -0.14
CA LEU A 13 11.85 21.65 0.44
C LEU A 13 11.66 21.46 1.95
N GLU A 14 11.38 22.52 2.69
CA GLU A 14 11.08 22.46 4.13
C GLU A 14 9.80 21.65 4.40
N ASP A 15 8.77 21.84 3.59
CA ASP A 15 7.53 21.07 3.67
C ASP A 15 7.80 19.57 3.44
N TYR A 16 8.61 19.22 2.44
CA TYR A 16 8.99 17.81 2.22
C TYR A 16 9.83 17.23 3.36
N ASN A 17 10.74 18.01 3.95
CA ASN A 17 11.52 17.57 5.11
C ASN A 17 10.60 17.24 6.29
N THR A 18 9.57 18.06 6.51
CA THR A 18 8.57 17.83 7.55
C THR A 18 7.70 16.62 7.22
N ALA A 19 7.26 16.49 5.97
CA ALA A 19 6.42 15.37 5.52
C ALA A 19 7.12 14.01 5.70
N ILE A 20 8.43 13.91 5.47
CA ILE A 20 9.20 12.67 5.68
C ILE A 20 9.10 12.17 7.13
N VAL A 21 8.96 13.07 8.11
CA VAL A 21 8.85 12.72 9.53
C VAL A 21 7.43 12.26 9.90
N LEU A 22 6.42 12.72 9.15
CA LEU A 22 5.01 12.57 9.52
C LEU A 22 4.26 11.50 8.71
N ASP A 23 4.68 11.19 7.50
CA ASP A 23 3.89 10.41 6.55
C ASP A 23 4.40 8.98 6.33
N SER A 24 3.45 8.07 6.10
CA SER A 24 3.63 6.68 5.69
C SER A 24 4.08 6.51 4.23
N ASN A 25 3.88 7.51 3.36
CA ASN A 25 4.20 7.41 1.93
C ASN A 25 5.60 7.95 1.57
N ILE A 26 6.60 7.47 2.31
CA ILE A 26 7.98 7.98 2.31
C ILE A 26 8.60 7.94 0.90
N ALA A 27 8.37 6.87 0.14
CA ALA A 27 8.93 6.74 -1.21
C ALA A 27 8.44 7.83 -2.17
N GLN A 28 7.14 8.17 -2.13
CA GLN A 28 6.58 9.21 -2.98
C GLN A 28 7.13 10.58 -2.59
N ILE A 29 7.29 10.86 -1.30
CA ILE A 29 7.83 12.13 -0.80
C ILE A 29 9.28 12.32 -1.27
N TYR A 30 10.14 11.32 -1.13
CA TYR A 30 11.51 11.40 -1.65
C TYR A 30 11.54 11.57 -3.18
N SER A 31 10.65 10.89 -3.92
CA SER A 31 10.54 11.08 -5.37
C SER A 31 10.15 12.52 -5.74
N SER A 32 9.17 13.08 -5.05
CA SER A 32 8.72 14.47 -5.26
C SER A 32 9.79 15.49 -4.86
N ARG A 33 10.53 15.26 -3.77
CA ARG A 33 11.65 16.10 -3.35
C ARG A 33 12.82 16.03 -4.34
N ALA A 34 13.10 14.86 -4.92
CA ALA A 34 14.09 14.72 -5.98
C ALA A 34 13.75 15.55 -7.22
N LEU A 35 12.48 15.52 -7.67
CA LEU A 35 12.01 16.35 -8.78
C LEU A 35 12.16 17.85 -8.48
N LEU A 36 11.92 18.25 -7.23
CA LEU A 36 12.14 19.62 -6.79
C LEU A 36 13.64 20.00 -6.82
N HIS A 37 14.52 19.11 -6.36
CA HIS A 37 15.98 19.28 -6.47
C HIS A 37 16.45 19.41 -7.92
N LEU A 38 15.91 18.63 -8.85
CA LEU A 38 16.20 18.78 -10.29
C LEU A 38 15.78 20.16 -10.80
N SER A 39 14.62 20.67 -10.36
CA SER A 39 14.15 22.01 -10.74
C SER A 39 15.01 23.15 -10.17
N LEU A 40 15.84 22.85 -9.17
CA LEU A 40 16.81 23.75 -8.53
C LEU A 40 18.24 23.49 -9.03
N GLU A 41 18.41 22.64 -10.05
CA GLU A 41 19.70 22.20 -10.61
C GLU A 41 20.61 21.44 -9.62
N ASN A 42 20.07 21.04 -8.47
CA ASN A 42 20.74 20.24 -7.43
C ASN A 42 20.70 18.75 -7.78
N LYS A 43 21.37 18.36 -8.87
CA LYS A 43 21.31 17.00 -9.44
C LYS A 43 21.78 15.91 -8.48
N ASP A 44 22.85 16.16 -7.72
CA ASP A 44 23.39 15.16 -6.78
C ASP A 44 22.37 14.82 -5.69
N GLN A 45 21.71 15.85 -5.14
CA GLN A 45 20.69 15.64 -4.11
C GLN A 45 19.44 14.94 -4.68
N ALA A 46 19.07 15.24 -5.94
CA ALA A 46 17.99 14.54 -6.60
C ALA A 46 18.28 13.03 -6.77
N ILE A 47 19.52 12.66 -7.13
CA ILE A 47 19.93 11.26 -7.26
C ILE A 47 19.84 10.55 -5.90
N ILE A 48 20.32 11.18 -4.83
CA ILE A 48 20.24 10.63 -3.46
C ILE A 48 18.78 10.36 -3.08
N ASP A 49 17.90 11.32 -3.32
CA ASP A 49 16.48 11.19 -2.98
C ASP A 49 15.78 10.12 -3.82
N HIS A 50 16.05 10.03 -5.13
CA HIS A 50 15.53 8.95 -5.96
C HIS A 50 16.00 7.57 -5.53
N ASN A 51 17.29 7.40 -5.22
CA ASN A 51 17.81 6.14 -4.70
C ASN A 51 17.16 5.78 -3.37
N THR A 52 16.90 6.78 -2.52
CA THR A 52 16.20 6.58 -1.26
C THR A 52 14.76 6.12 -1.49
N ALA A 53 14.03 6.75 -2.42
CA ALA A 53 12.68 6.33 -2.80
C ALA A 53 12.64 4.89 -3.31
N ILE A 54 13.57 4.52 -4.20
CA ILE A 54 13.70 3.15 -4.72
C ILE A 54 13.93 2.16 -3.58
N ASN A 55 14.84 2.45 -2.66
CA ASN A 55 15.12 1.58 -1.52
C ASN A 55 13.88 1.36 -0.64
N TRP A 56 13.08 2.40 -0.41
CA TRP A 56 11.81 2.28 0.31
C TRP A 56 10.80 1.40 -0.42
N ILE A 57 10.67 1.55 -1.74
CA ILE A 57 9.81 0.68 -2.57
C ILE A 57 10.28 -0.78 -2.47
N LEU A 58 11.58 -1.04 -2.61
CA LEU A 58 12.12 -2.40 -2.53
C LEU A 58 11.84 -3.04 -1.16
N LYS A 59 12.03 -2.30 -0.07
CA LYS A 59 11.67 -2.78 1.28
C LYS A 59 10.18 -3.11 1.38
N MET A 60 9.31 -2.25 0.86
CA MET A 60 7.86 -2.50 0.87
C MET A 60 7.48 -3.74 0.04
N LEU A 61 8.11 -3.94 -1.12
CA LEU A 61 7.92 -5.14 -1.94
C LEU A 61 8.32 -6.42 -1.21
N GLU A 62 9.43 -6.40 -0.47
CA GLU A 62 9.85 -7.54 0.35
C GLU A 62 8.87 -7.82 1.51
N VAL A 63 8.33 -6.79 2.16
CA VAL A 63 7.27 -6.94 3.18
C VAL A 63 6.02 -7.58 2.59
N ILE A 64 5.55 -7.09 1.43
CA ILE A 64 4.40 -7.64 0.70
C ILE A 64 4.60 -9.12 0.38
N LYS A 65 5.78 -9.47 -0.13
CA LYS A 65 6.14 -10.86 -0.45
C LYS A 65 6.14 -11.75 0.79
N MET A 66 6.70 -11.26 1.89
CA MET A 66 6.74 -11.97 3.17
C MET A 66 5.34 -12.22 3.73
N LEU A 67 4.46 -11.21 3.76
CA LEU A 67 3.07 -11.36 4.21
C LEU A 67 2.31 -12.41 3.38
N ASN A 68 2.49 -12.40 2.06
CA ASN A 68 1.85 -13.38 1.18
C ASN A 68 2.35 -14.82 1.45
N GLN A 69 3.62 -14.98 1.80
CA GLN A 69 4.19 -16.28 2.20
C GLN A 69 3.67 -16.73 3.58
N ILE A 70 3.62 -15.84 4.57
CA ILE A 70 3.07 -16.15 5.90
C ILE A 70 1.60 -16.56 5.78
N GLY A 71 0.78 -15.81 5.03
CA GLY A 71 -0.60 -16.17 4.78
C GLY A 71 -0.73 -17.54 4.09
N LEU A 72 0.18 -17.88 3.19
CA LEU A 72 0.23 -19.22 2.58
C LEU A 72 0.57 -20.31 3.60
N PHE A 73 1.53 -20.08 4.49
CA PHE A 73 1.86 -21.02 5.57
C PHE A 73 0.69 -21.24 6.52
N TYR A 74 0.02 -20.17 6.96
CA TYR A 74 -1.17 -20.30 7.79
C TYR A 74 -2.30 -21.05 7.09
N ARG A 75 -2.47 -20.85 5.79
CA ARG A 75 -3.43 -21.62 4.99
C ARG A 75 -3.11 -23.12 4.95
N TYR A 76 -1.83 -23.50 4.82
CA TYR A 76 -1.42 -24.91 4.92
C TYR A 76 -1.68 -25.48 6.32
N MET A 77 -1.51 -24.69 7.36
CA MET A 77 -1.84 -25.06 8.75
C MET A 77 -3.34 -25.02 9.06
N LYS A 78 -4.21 -24.72 8.08
CA LYS A 78 -5.66 -24.53 8.24
C LYS A 78 -6.05 -23.42 9.23
N LYS A 79 -5.16 -22.46 9.49
CA LYS A 79 -5.41 -21.25 10.29
C LYS A 79 -5.91 -20.12 9.37
N PHE A 80 -7.12 -20.28 8.86
CA PHE A 80 -7.64 -19.46 7.77
C PHE A 80 -7.96 -18.01 8.16
N ASP A 81 -8.26 -17.76 9.43
CA ASP A 81 -8.42 -16.44 10.04
C ASP A 81 -7.12 -15.62 10.00
N LEU A 82 -6.01 -16.22 10.41
CA LEU A 82 -4.69 -15.59 10.35
C LEU A 82 -4.24 -15.38 8.90
N ALA A 83 -4.44 -16.39 8.04
CA ALA A 83 -4.14 -16.27 6.62
C ALA A 83 -4.93 -15.15 5.93
N PHE A 84 -6.22 -15.01 6.27
CA PHE A 84 -7.06 -13.93 5.77
C PHE A 84 -6.48 -12.57 6.14
N LYS A 85 -6.16 -12.36 7.43
CA LYS A 85 -5.56 -11.10 7.92
C LYS A 85 -4.29 -10.71 7.16
N ASP A 86 -3.38 -11.66 6.91
CA ASP A 86 -2.13 -11.39 6.19
C ASP A 86 -2.37 -11.09 4.70
N TYR A 87 -3.32 -11.78 4.06
CA TYR A 87 -3.71 -11.48 2.67
C TYR A 87 -4.39 -10.12 2.55
N THR A 88 -5.29 -9.76 3.47
CA THR A 88 -5.89 -8.42 3.52
C THR A 88 -4.80 -7.36 3.69
N LYS A 89 -3.82 -7.58 4.58
CA LYS A 89 -2.72 -6.62 4.75
C LYS A 89 -1.85 -6.48 3.50
N THR A 90 -1.63 -7.57 2.79
CA THR A 90 -0.93 -7.57 1.49
C THR A 90 -1.70 -6.75 0.45
N ILE A 91 -3.04 -6.85 0.43
CA ILE A 91 -3.92 -6.08 -0.46
C ILE A 91 -3.93 -4.59 -0.09
N GLU A 92 -3.94 -4.25 1.20
CA GLU A 92 -3.82 -2.85 1.65
C GLU A 92 -2.52 -2.21 1.18
N LEU A 93 -1.41 -2.96 1.18
CA LEU A 93 -0.09 -2.49 0.74
C LEU A 93 0.08 -2.54 -0.79
N ASN A 94 -0.65 -3.42 -1.48
CA ASN A 94 -0.67 -3.56 -2.93
C ASN A 94 -2.09 -3.89 -3.41
N SER A 95 -2.85 -2.83 -3.69
CA SER A 95 -4.29 -2.91 -3.99
C SER A 95 -4.64 -3.64 -5.29
N ASN A 96 -3.65 -4.03 -6.12
CA ASN A 96 -3.87 -4.61 -7.44
C ASN A 96 -3.32 -6.05 -7.62
N ASP A 97 -3.04 -6.78 -6.54
CA ASP A 97 -2.61 -8.19 -6.66
C ASP A 97 -3.80 -9.16 -6.72
N ALA A 98 -4.31 -9.41 -7.93
CA ALA A 98 -5.39 -10.37 -8.19
C ALA A 98 -5.13 -11.78 -7.62
N LYS A 99 -3.86 -12.21 -7.53
CA LYS A 99 -3.53 -13.52 -6.93
C LYS A 99 -3.81 -13.51 -5.43
N THR A 100 -3.49 -12.43 -4.75
CA THR A 100 -3.71 -12.30 -3.31
C THR A 100 -5.20 -12.16 -2.97
N TYR A 101 -5.99 -11.41 -3.76
CA TYR A 101 -7.46 -11.42 -3.63
C TYR A 101 -8.06 -12.82 -3.75
N LYS A 102 -7.61 -13.62 -4.71
CA LYS A 102 -8.08 -15.01 -4.85
C LYS A 102 -7.75 -15.85 -3.61
N LYS A 103 -6.56 -15.67 -3.02
CA LYS A 103 -6.15 -16.38 -1.80
C LYS A 103 -6.97 -15.96 -0.59
N GLU A 104 -7.26 -14.67 -0.45
CA GLU A 104 -8.13 -14.10 0.58
C GLU A 104 -9.55 -14.69 0.50
N GLN A 105 -10.15 -14.69 -0.70
CA GLN A 105 -11.48 -15.28 -0.94
C GLN A 105 -11.54 -16.78 -0.61
N ILE A 106 -10.46 -17.53 -0.87
CA ILE A 106 -10.35 -18.94 -0.47
C ILE A 106 -10.41 -19.06 1.05
N CYS A 107 -9.65 -18.24 1.79
CA CYS A 107 -9.68 -18.24 3.25
C CYS A 107 -11.07 -17.90 3.79
N LEU A 108 -11.73 -16.87 3.25
CA LEU A 108 -13.11 -16.51 3.62
C LEU A 108 -14.08 -17.67 3.46
N LYS A 109 -14.03 -18.38 2.32
CA LYS A 109 -14.88 -19.55 2.08
C LYS A 109 -14.63 -20.67 3.08
N GLN A 110 -13.35 -20.93 3.41
CA GLN A 110 -12.99 -21.94 4.40
C GLN A 110 -13.47 -21.57 5.80
N MET A 111 -13.30 -20.30 6.22
CA MET A 111 -13.83 -19.77 7.48
C MET A 111 -15.35 -19.90 7.59
N ALA A 112 -16.08 -19.55 6.53
CA ALA A 112 -17.54 -19.68 6.47
C ALA A 112 -18.02 -21.14 6.56
N ASN A 113 -17.22 -22.09 6.06
CA ASN A 113 -17.53 -23.52 6.17
C ASN A 113 -17.25 -24.08 7.57
N MET A 114 -16.30 -23.52 8.32
CA MET A 114 -15.97 -23.95 9.68
C MET A 114 -16.87 -23.33 10.76
N THR A 115 -17.53 -22.20 10.47
CA THR A 115 -18.44 -21.53 11.41
C THR A 115 -19.86 -21.41 10.81
N ARG A 116 -20.79 -22.28 11.26
CA ARG A 116 -22.24 -22.15 10.96
C ARG A 116 -22.78 -20.70 11.14
N PRO A 117 -22.32 -19.88 12.11
CA PRO A 117 -22.79 -18.49 12.27
C PRO A 117 -22.38 -17.51 11.17
N PHE A 118 -21.19 -17.64 10.54
CA PHE A 118 -20.71 -16.67 9.55
C PHE A 118 -21.48 -16.73 8.22
N LYS A 119 -22.08 -17.88 7.91
CA LYS A 119 -22.92 -18.07 6.71
C LYS A 119 -24.14 -17.13 6.69
N ILE A 120 -24.64 -16.73 7.87
CA ILE A 120 -25.82 -15.86 8.01
C ILE A 120 -25.44 -14.39 7.78
N VAL A 121 -24.29 -13.94 8.31
CA VAL A 121 -23.81 -12.55 8.18
C VAL A 121 -23.60 -12.15 6.70
N PHE A 122 -23.13 -13.10 5.87
CA PHE A 122 -22.93 -12.85 4.43
C PHE A 122 -24.22 -12.71 3.62
N LYS A 123 -25.34 -13.33 4.04
CA LYS A 123 -26.64 -13.14 3.36
C LYS A 123 -27.10 -11.69 3.45
N HIS A 124 -26.81 -11.02 4.56
CA HIS A 124 -27.19 -9.62 4.77
C HIS A 124 -26.26 -8.63 4.05
N LEU A 125 -24.94 -8.90 3.99
CA LEU A 125 -23.99 -8.01 3.32
C LEU A 125 -24.12 -8.03 1.79
N ASN A 126 -24.44 -9.20 1.18
CA ASN A 126 -24.68 -9.29 -0.26
C ASN A 126 -26.03 -8.69 -0.72
N GLN A 127 -26.98 -8.43 0.18
CA GLN A 127 -28.22 -7.72 -0.16
C GLN A 127 -28.06 -6.20 -0.17
N ASN A 128 -26.98 -5.66 0.41
CA ASN A 128 -26.71 -4.22 0.49
C ASN A 128 -25.73 -3.70 -0.57
N GLN A 129 -25.25 -4.54 -1.49
CA GLN A 129 -24.56 -4.10 -2.72
C GLN A 129 -25.47 -4.28 -3.93
N THR A 130 -26.63 -3.63 -3.91
CA THR A 130 -27.47 -3.49 -5.10
C THR A 130 -27.04 -2.22 -5.87
N ILE A 131 -26.15 -2.42 -6.85
CA ILE A 131 -26.12 -1.81 -8.19
C ILE A 131 -26.41 -0.30 -8.29
N HIS A 132 -25.38 0.49 -8.64
CA HIS A 132 -25.56 1.67 -9.50
C HIS A 132 -24.51 1.65 -10.61
N LEU A 133 -24.84 0.95 -11.70
CA LEU A 133 -24.33 1.28 -13.03
C LEU A 133 -25.50 1.97 -13.75
N GLN A 134 -25.36 3.28 -14.00
CA GLN A 134 -26.18 3.97 -14.98
C GLN A 134 -25.43 4.00 -16.31
N TRP A 135 -26.24 3.77 -17.36
CA TRP A 135 -25.96 3.54 -18.77
C TRP A 135 -24.94 4.47 -19.42
#